data_AF-A0A7S3LN96-F1
#
_entry.id   AF-A0A7S3LN96-F1
#
_cell.length_a   1.000
_cell.length_b   1.000
_cell.length_c   1.000
_cell.angle_alpha   90.00
_cell.angle_beta   90.00
_cell.angle_gamma   90.00
#
_symmetry.space_group_name_H-M   'P 1'
#
loop_
_entity.id
_entity.type
_entity.pdbx_description
1 polymer ?
#
loop_
_entity_poly.entity_id
_entity_poly.type
_entity_poly.pdbx_seq_one_letter_code
_entity_poly.pdbx_strand_id
1 'polypeptide(L)'
;MLSDLNDNKILPILVMALGSQRVEVKVSALATLSVLVNEAVEAVEPHLHTLIPLFLQVITLNSKHNKIKVKAADRARAIDCLSEIAESLPYHQIHPFKKMVDRGIIPALDDRKRAVRSKAVQCKNQWLTLQNQ
;
A
#
# COMPACT_ATOMS: atom_id res chain seq x y z
N MET A 1 7.26 -11.42 -25.98
CA MET A 1 6.79 -12.37 -24.94
C MET A 1 6.88 -11.81 -23.53
N LEU A 2 7.93 -11.06 -23.13
CA LEU A 2 7.88 -10.20 -21.93
C LEU A 2 7.50 -8.74 -22.25
N SER A 3 7.53 -8.35 -23.52
CA SER A 3 7.05 -7.06 -24.05
C SER A 3 5.53 -6.87 -23.91
N ASP A 4 4.78 -7.97 -23.80
CA ASP A 4 3.32 -7.96 -23.84
C ASP A 4 2.71 -7.70 -22.45
N LEU A 5 3.56 -7.62 -21.41
CA LEU A 5 3.20 -7.16 -20.06
C LEU A 5 3.30 -5.64 -19.88
N ASN A 6 3.90 -4.91 -20.85
CA ASN A 6 3.96 -3.45 -20.78
C ASN A 6 2.60 -2.79 -21.06
N ASP A 7 1.69 -3.50 -21.74
CA ASP A 7 0.30 -3.11 -21.94
C ASP A 7 -0.59 -3.65 -20.81
N ASN A 8 -0.17 -3.50 -19.55
CA ASN A 8 -0.94 -4.03 -18.41
C ASN A 8 -2.19 -3.19 -18.15
N LYS A 9 -3.19 -3.27 -19.05
CA LYS A 9 -4.50 -2.60 -18.95
C LYS A 9 -5.26 -2.95 -17.67
N ILE A 10 -4.84 -4.01 -16.98
CA ILE A 10 -5.41 -4.45 -15.70
C ILE A 10 -4.99 -3.49 -14.57
N LEU A 11 -3.76 -2.98 -14.56
CA LEU A 11 -3.28 -2.16 -13.45
C LEU A 11 -4.04 -0.83 -13.30
N PRO A 12 -4.32 -0.07 -14.37
CA PRO A 12 -5.20 1.09 -14.30
C PRO A 12 -6.60 0.75 -13.77
N ILE A 13 -7.16 -0.41 -14.13
CA ILE A 13 -8.47 -0.86 -13.63
C ILE A 13 -8.40 -1.16 -12.12
N LEU A 14 -7.33 -1.83 -11.67
CA LEU A 14 -7.12 -2.12 -10.25
C LEU A 14 -6.92 -0.84 -9.44
N VAL A 15 -6.20 0.13 -9.98
CA VAL A 15 -6.04 1.47 -9.39
C VAL A 15 -7.40 2.18 -9.25
N MET A 16 -8.21 2.19 -10.32
CA MET A 16 -9.56 2.76 -10.27
C MET A 16 -10.46 2.03 -9.26
N ALA A 17 -10.38 0.70 -9.22
CA ALA A 17 -11.15 -0.13 -8.29
C ALA A 17 -10.73 0.12 -6.83
N LEU A 18 -9.43 0.28 -6.56
CA LEU A 18 -8.92 0.67 -5.24
C LEU A 18 -9.35 2.08 -4.84
N GLY A 19 -9.57 2.98 -5.80
CA GLY A 19 -10.19 4.30 -5.59
C GLY A 19 -11.70 4.29 -5.34
N SER A 20 -12.39 3.16 -5.55
CA SER A 20 -13.85 3.08 -5.48
C SER A 20 -14.42 3.45 -4.10
N GLN A 21 -15.64 4.01 -4.09
CA GLN A 21 -16.43 4.23 -2.87
C GLN A 21 -17.04 2.93 -2.32
N ARG A 22 -17.10 1.88 -3.15
CA ARG A 22 -17.59 0.56 -2.74
C ARG A 22 -16.48 -0.20 -2.05
N VAL A 23 -16.68 -0.52 -0.77
CA VAL A 23 -15.67 -1.16 0.08
C VAL A 23 -15.27 -2.51 -0.47
N GLU A 24 -16.23 -3.28 -0.98
CA GLU A 24 -16.01 -4.63 -1.50
C GLU A 24 -15.11 -4.58 -2.74
N VAL A 25 -15.33 -3.60 -3.62
CA VAL A 25 -14.50 -3.39 -4.83
C VAL A 25 -13.08 -2.98 -4.42
N LYS A 26 -12.97 -2.05 -3.47
CA LYS A 26 -11.68 -1.59 -2.94
C LYS A 26 -10.87 -2.73 -2.31
N VAL A 27 -11.50 -3.57 -1.49
CA VAL A 27 -10.84 -4.69 -0.81
C VAL A 27 -10.43 -5.79 -1.80
N SER A 28 -11.27 -6.11 -2.79
CA SER A 28 -10.91 -7.06 -3.85
C SER A 28 -9.73 -6.56 -4.67
N ALA A 29 -9.73 -5.29 -5.07
CA ALA A 29 -8.61 -4.69 -5.79
C ALA A 29 -7.31 -4.71 -4.97
N LEU A 30 -7.39 -4.40 -3.68
CA LEU A 30 -6.25 -4.50 -2.76
C LEU A 30 -5.70 -5.92 -2.67
N ALA A 31 -6.56 -6.94 -2.62
CA ALA A 31 -6.12 -8.32 -2.58
C ALA A 31 -5.31 -8.68 -3.85
N THR A 32 -5.82 -8.34 -5.03
CA THR A 32 -5.09 -8.56 -6.29
C THR A 32 -3.79 -7.76 -6.36
N LEU A 33 -3.81 -6.48 -5.97
CA LEU A 33 -2.60 -5.65 -5.95
C LEU A 33 -1.56 -6.17 -4.96
N SER A 34 -1.98 -6.74 -3.83
CA SER A 34 -1.03 -7.34 -2.89
C SER A 34 -0.28 -8.51 -3.51
N VAL A 35 -0.95 -9.35 -4.31
CA VAL A 35 -0.28 -10.42 -5.06
C VAL A 35 0.72 -9.83 -6.05
N LEU A 36 0.35 -8.80 -6.81
CA LEU A 36 1.28 -8.16 -7.75
C LEU A 36 2.49 -7.53 -7.06
N VAL A 37 2.29 -6.92 -5.88
CA VAL A 37 3.39 -6.34 -5.10
C VAL A 37 4.36 -7.43 -4.60
N ASN A 38 3.88 -8.61 -4.23
CA ASN A 38 4.73 -9.72 -3.76
C ASN A 38 5.41 -10.47 -4.93
N GLU A 39 4.73 -10.63 -6.06
CA GLU A 39 5.18 -11.51 -7.14
C GLU A 39 5.85 -10.76 -8.32
N ALA A 40 5.60 -9.46 -8.46
CA ALA A 40 6.03 -8.67 -9.62
C ALA A 40 6.14 -7.17 -9.28
N VAL A 41 6.91 -6.83 -8.24
CA VAL A 41 7.01 -5.46 -7.72
C VAL A 41 7.48 -4.44 -8.78
N GLU A 42 8.29 -4.87 -9.75
CA GLU A 42 8.79 -4.03 -10.85
C GLU A 42 7.66 -3.58 -11.78
N ALA A 43 6.59 -4.37 -11.92
CA ALA A 43 5.40 -3.96 -12.68
C ALA A 43 4.56 -2.91 -11.93
N VAL A 44 4.77 -2.77 -10.62
CA VAL A 44 4.07 -1.83 -9.74
C VAL A 44 4.82 -0.50 -9.60
N GLU A 45 6.15 -0.53 -9.76
CA GLU A 45 7.05 0.63 -9.62
C GLU A 45 6.58 1.90 -10.38
N PRO A 46 6.15 1.83 -11.66
CA PRO A 46 5.75 3.03 -12.40
C PRO A 46 4.49 3.72 -11.81
N HIS A 47 3.75 3.01 -10.96
CA HIS A 47 2.46 3.41 -10.43
C HIS A 47 2.49 3.77 -8.94
N LEU A 48 3.67 3.78 -8.31
CA LEU A 48 3.82 4.07 -6.87
C LEU A 48 3.23 5.43 -6.46
N HIS A 49 3.32 6.43 -7.33
CA HIS A 49 2.76 7.76 -7.09
C HIS A 49 1.23 7.73 -6.85
N THR A 50 0.53 6.75 -7.41
CA THR A 50 -0.90 6.57 -7.22
C THR A 50 -1.20 5.50 -6.17
N LEU A 51 -0.45 4.40 -6.16
CA LEU A 51 -0.72 3.27 -5.28
C LEU A 51 -0.41 3.55 -3.81
N ILE A 52 0.69 4.23 -3.50
CA ILE A 52 1.06 4.51 -2.11
C ILE A 52 -0.02 5.36 -1.41
N PRO A 53 -0.52 6.47 -1.98
CA PRO A 53 -1.65 7.21 -1.41
C PRO A 53 -2.89 6.34 -1.20
N LEU A 54 -3.21 5.45 -2.13
CA LEU A 54 -4.38 4.57 -2.03
C LEU A 54 -4.23 3.51 -0.92
N PHE A 55 -3.04 2.94 -0.75
CA PHE A 55 -2.75 2.04 0.37
C PHE A 55 -2.87 2.77 1.71
N LEU A 56 -2.29 3.97 1.82
CA LEU A 56 -2.43 4.83 3.01
C LEU A 56 -3.90 5.20 3.28
N GLN A 57 -4.70 5.41 2.23
CA GLN A 57 -6.14 5.63 2.37
C GLN A 57 -6.80 4.41 3.04
N VAL A 58 -6.58 3.19 2.53
CA VAL A 58 -7.14 1.96 3.11
C VAL A 58 -6.76 1.81 4.58
N ILE A 59 -5.50 2.07 4.91
CA ILE A 59 -4.95 1.99 6.27
C ILE A 59 -5.72 2.92 7.23
N THR A 60 -6.13 4.10 6.76
CA THR A 60 -6.76 5.13 7.57
C THR A 60 -8.30 5.13 7.56
N LEU A 61 -8.93 4.26 6.76
CA LEU A 61 -10.40 4.20 6.60
C LEU A 61 -11.17 3.95 7.91
N ASN A 62 -10.56 3.38 8.94
CA ASN A 62 -11.24 3.14 10.23
C ASN A 62 -10.95 4.22 11.30
N SER A 63 -10.42 5.37 10.89
CA SER A 63 -10.29 6.52 11.77
C SER A 63 -11.65 6.95 12.33
N LYS A 64 -11.67 7.58 13.52
CA LYS A 64 -12.88 7.94 14.27
C LYS A 64 -13.91 8.75 13.45
N HIS A 65 -13.48 9.39 12.38
CA HIS A 65 -14.27 10.28 11.54
C HIS A 65 -14.84 9.63 10.27
N ASN A 66 -14.57 8.35 10.02
CA ASN A 66 -14.97 7.70 8.77
C ASN A 66 -16.06 6.64 8.99
N LYS A 67 -17.12 6.70 8.17
CA LYS A 67 -18.26 5.77 8.21
C LYS A 67 -17.95 4.44 7.52
N ILE A 68 -17.00 4.46 6.59
CA ILE A 68 -16.55 3.28 5.86
C ILE A 68 -15.72 2.41 6.81
N LYS A 69 -16.03 1.10 6.88
CA LYS A 69 -15.28 0.15 7.72
C LYS A 69 -14.65 -0.93 6.85
N VAL A 70 -13.32 -0.99 6.87
CA VAL A 70 -12.53 -2.10 6.31
C VAL A 70 -12.10 -3.05 7.42
N LYS A 71 -11.90 -4.34 7.10
CA LYS A 71 -11.48 -5.32 8.10
C LYS A 71 -10.03 -5.07 8.52
N ALA A 72 -9.67 -5.56 9.70
CA ALA A 72 -8.30 -5.45 10.20
C ALA A 72 -7.27 -6.11 9.26
N ALA A 73 -7.66 -7.24 8.66
CA ALA A 73 -6.83 -7.95 7.68
C ALA A 73 -6.56 -7.11 6.43
N ASP A 74 -7.51 -6.31 5.97
CA ASP A 74 -7.34 -5.47 4.77
C ASP A 74 -6.42 -4.28 5.06
N ARG A 75 -6.54 -3.67 6.24
CA ARG A 75 -5.59 -2.64 6.68
C ARG A 75 -4.19 -3.20 6.86
N ALA A 76 -4.06 -4.37 7.47
CA ALA A 76 -2.79 -5.06 7.61
C ALA A 76 -2.16 -5.37 6.24
N ARG A 77 -2.95 -5.88 5.28
CA ARG A 77 -2.49 -6.13 3.91
C ARG A 77 -2.00 -4.87 3.21
N ALA A 78 -2.68 -3.73 3.37
CA ALA A 78 -2.20 -2.48 2.81
C ALA A 78 -0.88 -2.01 3.44
N ILE A 79 -0.65 -2.26 4.74
CA ILE A 79 0.65 -2.00 5.38
C ILE A 79 1.71 -2.93 4.81
N ASP A 80 1.38 -4.21 4.66
CA ASP A 80 2.31 -5.21 4.11
C ASP A 80 2.74 -4.83 2.69
N CYS A 81 1.83 -4.33 1.84
CA CYS A 81 2.21 -3.80 0.52
C CYS A 81 3.26 -2.67 0.62
N LEU A 82 3.12 -1.74 1.58
CA LEU A 82 4.11 -0.67 1.76
C LEU A 82 5.46 -1.20 2.24
N SER A 83 5.46 -2.23 3.10
CA SER A 83 6.69 -2.88 3.56
C SER A 83 7.38 -3.63 2.42
N GLU A 84 6.64 -4.41 1.63
CA GLU A 84 7.17 -5.15 0.49
C GLU A 84 7.79 -4.23 -0.56
N ILE A 85 7.11 -3.12 -0.89
CA ILE A 85 7.65 -2.08 -1.78
C ILE A 85 8.99 -1.53 -1.27
N ALA A 86 9.11 -1.31 0.04
CA ALA A 86 10.33 -0.78 0.63
C ALA A 86 11.47 -1.80 0.75
N GLU A 87 11.15 -3.09 0.75
CA GLU A 87 12.12 -4.19 0.82
C GLU A 87 12.65 -4.54 -0.57
N SER A 88 11.77 -4.54 -1.57
CA SER A 88 12.05 -5.15 -2.88
C SER A 88 12.50 -4.14 -3.94
N LEU A 89 12.29 -2.84 -3.75
CA LEU A 89 12.72 -1.81 -4.71
C LEU A 89 13.95 -1.01 -4.24
N PRO A 90 14.87 -0.65 -5.16
CA PRO A 90 16.00 0.21 -4.87
C PRO A 90 15.63 1.57 -4.25
N TYR A 91 16.50 2.07 -3.36
CA TYR A 91 16.29 3.35 -2.65
C TYR A 91 15.88 4.51 -3.58
N HIS A 92 16.53 4.66 -4.74
CA HIS A 92 16.28 5.78 -5.63
C HIS A 92 14.82 5.81 -6.15
N GLN A 93 14.16 4.67 -6.24
CA GLN A 93 12.76 4.55 -6.67
C GLN A 93 11.77 4.87 -5.54
N ILE A 94 12.11 4.53 -4.30
CA ILE A 94 11.16 4.61 -3.16
C ILE A 94 11.38 5.81 -2.23
N HIS A 95 12.60 6.36 -2.15
CA HIS A 95 12.90 7.48 -1.26
C HIS A 95 12.04 8.74 -1.46
N PRO A 96 11.50 9.07 -2.66
CA PRO A 96 10.63 10.23 -2.81
C PRO A 96 9.33 10.10 -2.00
N PHE A 97 8.88 8.86 -1.75
CA PHE A 97 7.64 8.59 -1.01
C PHE A 97 7.84 8.50 0.51
N LYS A 98 9.10 8.51 0.99
CA LYS A 98 9.44 8.33 2.43
C LYS A 98 8.65 9.24 3.36
N LYS A 99 8.61 10.54 3.07
CA LYS A 99 7.87 11.53 3.90
C LYS A 99 6.36 11.28 3.91
N MET A 100 5.81 10.83 2.78
CA MET A 100 4.38 10.56 2.65
C MET A 100 3.99 9.32 3.46
N VAL A 101 4.77 8.23 3.35
CA VAL A 101 4.51 7.00 4.12
C VAL A 101 4.70 7.24 5.60
N ASP A 102 5.81 7.89 6.01
CA ASP A 102 6.11 8.20 7.41
C ASP A 102 4.96 8.93 8.11
N ARG A 103 4.37 9.93 7.44
CA ARG A 103 3.24 10.71 7.97
C ARG A 103 1.92 9.97 7.84
N GLY A 104 1.67 9.34 6.69
CA GLY A 104 0.40 8.70 6.38
C GLY A 104 0.12 7.46 7.23
N ILE A 105 1.15 6.79 7.74
CA ILE A 105 1.00 5.60 8.57
C ILE A 105 0.71 5.90 10.05
N ILE A 106 0.91 7.14 10.51
CA ILE A 106 0.73 7.55 11.92
C ILE A 106 -0.63 7.10 12.48
N PRO A 107 -1.77 7.26 11.79
CA PRO A 107 -3.07 6.84 12.35
C PRO A 107 -3.17 5.32 12.61
N ALA A 108 -2.36 4.50 11.94
CA ALA A 108 -2.36 3.04 12.15
C ALA A 108 -1.58 2.63 13.40
N LEU A 109 -0.71 3.49 13.92
CA LEU A 109 -0.01 3.26 15.19
C LEU A 109 -1.00 3.21 16.37
N ASP A 110 -2.12 3.92 16.26
CA ASP A 110 -3.23 3.93 17.22
C ASP A 110 -4.43 3.07 16.77
N ASP A 111 -4.22 2.14 15.82
CA ASP A 111 -5.30 1.26 15.36
C ASP A 111 -5.87 0.43 16.51
N ARG A 112 -7.18 0.19 16.52
CA ARG A 112 -7.85 -0.60 17.57
C ARG A 112 -7.34 -2.05 17.66
N LYS A 113 -6.77 -2.59 16.58
CA LYS A 113 -6.31 -3.97 16.50
C LYS A 113 -4.79 -4.04 16.62
N ARG A 114 -4.31 -4.81 17.61
CA ARG A 114 -2.87 -5.01 17.89
C ARG A 114 -2.08 -5.46 16.66
N ALA A 115 -2.63 -6.36 15.86
CA ALA A 115 -1.98 -6.85 14.65
C ALA A 115 -1.68 -5.73 13.63
N VAL A 116 -2.60 -4.75 13.50
CA VAL A 116 -2.40 -3.59 12.62
C VAL A 116 -1.34 -2.67 13.19
N ARG A 117 -1.40 -2.36 14.50
CA ARG A 117 -0.38 -1.52 15.17
C ARG A 117 1.02 -2.09 15.02
N SER A 118 1.18 -3.40 15.24
CA SER A 118 2.48 -4.08 15.15
C SER A 118 3.10 -3.93 13.76
N LYS A 119 2.32 -4.18 12.70
CA LYS A 119 2.76 -4.01 11.31
C LYS A 119 3.04 -2.54 10.99
N ALA A 120 2.22 -1.62 11.48
CA ALA A 120 2.42 -0.18 11.27
C ALA A 120 3.74 0.33 11.86
N VAL A 121 4.11 -0.12 13.07
CA VAL A 121 5.39 0.21 13.69
C VAL A 121 6.56 -0.33 12.86
N GLN A 122 6.49 -1.59 12.42
CA GLN A 122 7.53 -2.23 11.61
C GLN A 122 7.72 -1.51 10.28
N CYS A 123 6.63 -1.29 9.53
CA CYS A 123 6.65 -0.56 8.26
C CYS A 123 7.19 0.86 8.45
N LYS A 124 6.71 1.62 9.44
CA LYS A 124 7.23 2.97 9.70
C LYS A 124 8.74 2.97 9.95
N ASN A 125 9.24 2.04 10.78
CA ASN A 125 10.67 1.93 11.05
C ASN A 125 11.47 1.61 9.78
N GLN A 126 11.03 0.63 8.99
CA GLN A 126 11.65 0.26 7.73
C GLN A 126 11.77 1.45 6.77
N TRP A 127 10.68 2.22 6.61
CA TRP A 127 10.67 3.42 5.77
C TRP A 127 11.55 4.54 6.34
N LEU A 128 11.62 4.70 7.66
CA LEU A 128 12.50 5.68 8.31
C LEU A 128 13.98 5.35 8.14
N THR A 129 14.34 4.06 8.15
CA THR A 129 15.72 3.57 8.02
C THR A 129 16.18 3.39 6.58
N LEU A 130 15.36 3.75 5.57
CA LEU A 130 15.80 3.78 4.18
C LEU A 130 17.07 4.64 4.04
N GLN A 131 18.13 4.02 3.51
CA GLN A 131 19.43 4.61 3.25
C GLN A 131 19.79 4.41 1.76
N ASN A 132 20.58 5.33 1.20
CA ASN A 132 21.24 5.11 -0.09
C ASN A 132 22.18 3.91 0.07
N GLN A 133 21.82 2.76 -0.51
CA GLN A 133 22.72 1.63 -0.69
C GLN A 133 23.62 1.86 -1.91
#